data_AF-A0A5B9M5R3-F1
#
_entry.id   AF-A0A5B9M5R3-F1
#
_cell.length_a   1.000
_cell.length_b   1.000
_cell.length_c   1.000
_cell.angle_alpha   90.00
_cell.angle_beta   90.00
_cell.angle_gamma   90.00
#
_symmetry.space_group_name_H-M   'P 1'
#
loop_
_entity.id
_entity.type
_entity.pdbx_description
1 polymer ?
#
loop_
_entity_poly.entity_id
_entity_poly.type
_entity_poly.pdbx_seq_one_letter_code
_entity_poly.pdbx_strand_id
1 'polypeptide(L)' 'MKIILDLQGAQTESRLRGIGRQNVALADAIIKRSRNRHDIHILFNHRLTSERENLFQNMLH' A
#
# COMPACT_ATOMS: atom_id res chain seq x y z
N MET A 1 -12.33 -2.37 13.18
CA MET A 1 -12.01 -0.91 13.17
C MET A 1 -11.89 -0.43 11.74
N LYS A 2 -12.01 0.87 11.50
CA LYS A 2 -11.68 1.50 10.22
C LYS A 2 -10.23 1.96 10.23
N ILE A 3 -9.45 1.56 9.24
CA ILE A 3 -8.02 1.88 9.11
C ILE A 3 -7.80 2.48 7.73
N ILE A 4 -7.18 3.66 7.67
CA ILE A 4 -6.76 4.28 6.42
C ILE A 4 -5.23 4.17 6.33
N LEU A 5 -4.75 3.56 5.25
CA LEU A 5 -3.33 3.51 4.92
C LEU A 5 -3.04 4.57 3.86
N ASP A 6 -2.36 5.64 4.25
CA ASP A 6 -1.89 6.67 3.32
C ASP A 6 -0.54 6.25 2.72
N LEU A 7 -0.56 5.92 1.43
CA LEU A 7 0.63 5.53 0.67
C LEU A 7 1.12 6.61 -0.29
N GLN A 8 0.60 7.84 -0.17
CA GLN A 8 1.00 8.99 -0.99
C GLN A 8 2.50 9.30 -0.89
N GLY A 9 3.06 9.23 0.32
CA GLY A 9 4.50 9.39 0.55
C GLY A 9 5.36 8.29 -0.10
N ALA A 10 4.79 7.09 -0.26
CA ALA A 10 5.44 5.95 -0.92
C ALA A 10 5.39 6.05 -2.46
N GLN A 11 4.71 7.04 -3.04
CA GLN A 11 4.67 7.29 -4.49
C GLN A 11 5.76 8.26 -4.99
N THR A 12 6.56 8.82 -4.09
CA THR A 12 7.70 9.69 -4.42
C THR A 12 8.94 8.87 -4.80
N GLU A 13 10.07 9.51 -5.13
CA GLU A 13 11.36 8.83 -5.32
C GLU A 13 11.78 7.96 -4.13
N SER A 14 11.20 8.21 -2.95
CA SER A 14 11.39 7.36 -1.77
C SER A 14 10.95 5.91 -2.02
N ARG A 15 10.07 5.63 -3.01
CA ARG A 15 9.69 4.27 -3.45
C ARG A 15 10.88 3.39 -3.81
N LEU A 16 11.90 4.02 -4.42
CA LEU A 16 13.13 3.34 -4.87
C LEU A 16 14.17 3.24 -3.74
N ARG A 17 13.93 3.92 -2.61
CA ARG A 17 14.77 3.92 -1.41
C ARG A 17 14.18 3.01 -0.32
N GLY A 18 14.92 2.84 0.78
CA GLY A 18 14.54 1.92 1.86
C GLY A 18 13.17 2.21 2.47
N ILE A 19 12.83 3.48 2.67
CA ILE A 19 11.57 3.90 3.32
C ILE A 19 10.35 3.54 2.48
N GLY A 20 10.39 3.71 1.15
CA GLY A 20 9.27 3.36 0.29
C GLY A 20 9.01 1.84 0.23
N ARG A 21 10.08 1.03 0.18
CA ARG A 21 9.95 -0.44 0.25
C ARG A 21 9.38 -0.91 1.58
N GLN A 22 9.82 -0.31 2.69
CA GLN A 22 9.30 -0.66 4.02
C GLN A 22 7.82 -0.29 4.17
N ASN A 23 7.39 0.87 3.69
CA ASN A 23 5.99 1.28 3.75
C ASN A 23 5.06 0.32 2.98
N VAL A 24 5.49 -0.13 1.80
CA VAL A 24 4.73 -1.11 1.01
C VAL A 24 4.66 -2.46 1.71
N ALA A 25 5.79 -2.97 2.21
CA ALA A 25 5.82 -4.25 2.92
C ALA A 25 4.97 -4.23 4.20
N LEU A 26 4.99 -3.10 4.93
CA LEU A 26 4.16 -2.91 6.12
C LEU A 26 2.67 -2.88 5.76
N ALA A 27 2.28 -2.16 4.71
CA ALA A 27 0.89 -2.12 4.26
C ALA A 27 0.38 -3.52 3.88
N ASP A 28 1.18 -4.29 3.15
CA ASP A 28 0.87 -5.67 2.77
C ASP A 28 0.69 -6.57 4.02
N ALA A 29 1.61 -6.50 4.99
CA ALA A 29 1.52 -7.26 6.22
C ALA A 29 0.28 -6.90 7.05
N ILE A 30 -0.04 -5.61 7.17
CA ILE A 30 -1.26 -5.13 7.85
C ILE A 30 -2.49 -5.71 7.18
N ILE A 31 -2.58 -5.64 5.86
CA ILE A 31 -3.75 -6.08 5.11
C ILE A 31 -3.94 -7.59 5.22
N LYS A 32 -2.87 -8.37 5.00
CA LYS A 32 -2.89 -9.84 5.15
C LYS A 32 -3.33 -10.26 6.55
N ARG A 33 -2.83 -9.60 7.59
CA ARG A 33 -3.16 -9.95 8.99
C ARG A 33 -4.58 -9.53 9.40
N SER A 34 -5.07 -8.46 8.79
CA SER A 34 -6.34 -7.82 9.12
C SER A 34 -7.51 -8.28 8.26
N ARG A 35 -7.28 -9.17 7.28
CA ARG A 35 -8.32 -9.80 6.45
C ARG A 35 -9.50 -10.23 7.33
N ASN A 36 -10.71 -9.80 6.95
CA ASN A 36 -11.99 -10.10 7.60
C ASN A 36 -12.16 -9.58 9.05
N ARG A 37 -11.26 -8.73 9.56
CA ARG A 37 -11.33 -8.15 10.91
C ARG A 37 -11.43 -6.63 10.95
N HIS A 38 -10.85 -5.96 9.95
CA HIS A 38 -10.84 -4.51 9.86
C HIS A 38 -11.30 -4.06 8.48
N ASP A 39 -11.95 -2.89 8.45
CA ASP A 39 -12.32 -2.19 7.22
C ASP A 39 -11.13 -1.30 6.84
N ILE A 40 -10.40 -1.70 5.79
CA ILE A 40 -9.15 -1.07 5.38
C ILE A 40 -9.34 -0.32 4.07
N HIS A 41 -8.99 0.95 4.08
CA HIS A 41 -9.02 1.84 2.93
C HIS A 41 -7.58 2.27 2.62
N ILE A 42 -7.23 2.31 1.33
CA ILE A 42 -5.89 2.72 0.90
C ILE A 42 -6.01 4.02 0.12
N LEU A 43 -5.28 5.03 0.56
CA LEU A 43 -5.26 6.34 -0.05
C LEU A 43 -3.99 6.51 -0.90
N PHE A 44 -4.19 7.04 -2.11
CA PHE A 44 -3.13 7.33 -3.07
C PHE A 44 -3.35 8.66 -3.78
N ASN A 45 -2.27 9.17 -4.38
CA ASN A 45 -2.25 10.32 -5.27
C ASN A 45 -2.43 9.91 -6.74
N HIS A 46 -2.91 10.86 -7.56
CA HIS A 46 -3.12 10.71 -9.01
C HIS A 46 -1.86 10.33 -9.81
N ARG A 47 -0.64 10.46 -9.25
CA ARG A 47 0.63 10.07 -9.90
C ARG A 47 0.81 8.55 -10.12
N LEU A 48 -0.27 7.77 -10.02
CA LEU A 48 -0.34 6.34 -10.34
C LEU A 48 -0.74 6.15 -11.81
N THR A 49 0.20 6.38 -12.72
CA THR A 49 0.10 5.85 -14.09
C THR A 49 1.03 4.64 -14.21
N SER A 50 0.50 3.56 -14.80
CA SER A 50 1.16 2.27 -15.13
C SER A 50 1.59 1.31 -14.00
N GLU A 51 2.01 1.74 -12.80
CA GLU A 51 2.47 0.80 -11.74
C GLU A 51 1.34 0.18 -10.88
N ARG A 52 0.08 0.37 -11.28
CA ARG A 52 -1.10 -0.08 -10.54
C ARG A 52 -1.25 -1.62 -10.48
N GLU A 53 -0.57 -2.38 -11.33
CA GLU A 53 -0.73 -3.84 -11.36
C GLU A 53 0.19 -4.55 -10.37
N ASN A 54 1.49 -4.27 -10.34
CA ASN A 54 2.42 -5.06 -9.53
C ASN A 54 2.21 -4.96 -8.00
N LEU A 55 1.76 -3.80 -7.50
CA LEU A 55 1.50 -3.62 -6.07
C LEU A 55 0.25 -4.41 -5.61
N PHE A 56 -0.77 -4.49 -6.47
CA PHE A 56 -2.07 -5.06 -6.13
C PHE A 56 -2.21 -6.53 -6.51
N GLN A 57 -1.48 -7.02 -7.53
CA GLN A 57 -1.46 -8.43 -7.92
C GLN A 57 -1.02 -9.34 -6.76
N ASN A 58 -0.15 -8.85 -5.87
CA ASN A 58 0.30 -9.60 -4.68
C ASN A 58 -0.62 -9.48 -3.45
N MET A 59 -1.57 -8.55 -3.45
CA MET A 59 -2.50 -8.33 -2.33
C MET A 59 -3.86 -9.02 -2.51
N LEU A 60 -4.23 -9.32 -3.76
CA LEU A 60 -5.50 -9.96 -4.12
C LEU A 60 -5.43 -11.49 -4.21
N HIS A 61 -4.25 -12.08 -4.02
CA HIS A 61 -4.06 -13.51 -3.74
C HIS A 61 -3.87 -13.74 -2.23
#